data_AF-A0AA86ALX7-F1
#
_entry.id   AF-A0AA86ALX7-F1
#
_cell.length_a   1.000
_cell.length_b   1.000
_cell.length_c   1.000
_cell.angle_alpha   90.00
_cell.angle_beta   90.00
_cell.angle_gamma   90.00
#
_symmetry.space_group_name_H-M   'P 1'
#
loop_
_entity.id
_entity.type
_entity.pdbx_description
1 polymer ?
#
loop_
_entity_poly.entity_id
_entity_poly.type
_entity_poly.pdbx_seq_one_letter_code
_entity_poly.pdbx_strand_id
1 'polypeptide(L)'
;MHSNAHTPIAGNISINHEVIIHAHPKTLDISQIYVQNERVFNECDYLFKRHKVKFSIALLKANRSFEFDCDYIREFIRLTDKLIRVDSKHLIILYTFTDLYMAEKALIRLEKTLLSKSNSKSNDLFTCTLIEKCKNETTKTLLRILDLKIETFSSGIHTVE
;
A
#
# COMPACT_ATOMS: atom_id res chain seq x y z
N MET A 1 -49.06 -50.26 -23.41
CA MET A 1 -49.49 -49.20 -22.46
C MET A 1 -48.71 -49.40 -21.17
N HIS A 2 -47.97 -48.35 -20.74
CA HIS A 2 -47.59 -47.93 -19.38
C HIS A 2 -47.23 -48.99 -18.31
N SER A 3 -46.18 -48.89 -17.49
CA SER A 3 -45.20 -47.83 -17.21
C SER A 3 -44.01 -48.43 -16.44
N ASN A 4 -42.81 -47.94 -16.72
CA ASN A 4 -41.61 -48.14 -15.89
C ASN A 4 -41.75 -47.34 -14.58
N ALA A 5 -41.64 -48.02 -13.45
CA ALA A 5 -41.45 -47.36 -12.15
C ALA A 5 -39.95 -47.26 -11.88
N HIS A 6 -39.36 -46.09 -12.19
CA HIS A 6 -38.07 -45.69 -11.67
C HIS A 6 -38.26 -45.09 -10.27
N THR A 7 -37.68 -45.72 -9.26
CA THR A 7 -37.45 -45.11 -7.94
C THR A 7 -36.33 -44.06 -8.04
N PRO A 8 -36.51 -42.83 -7.53
CA PRO A 8 -35.43 -41.88 -7.42
C PRO A 8 -34.52 -42.25 -6.23
N ILE A 9 -33.22 -42.36 -6.50
CA ILE A 9 -32.17 -42.47 -5.48
C ILE A 9 -32.05 -41.09 -4.83
N ALA A 10 -32.39 -41.00 -3.54
CA ALA A 10 -32.12 -39.84 -2.72
C ALA A 10 -30.61 -39.64 -2.62
N GLY A 11 -30.08 -38.68 -3.38
CA GLY A 11 -28.70 -38.22 -3.24
C GLY A 11 -28.56 -37.44 -1.94
N ASN A 12 -27.88 -38.04 -0.95
CA ASN A 12 -27.36 -37.30 0.19
C ASN A 12 -26.23 -36.38 -0.30
N ILE A 13 -26.57 -35.14 -0.63
CA ILE A 13 -25.57 -34.08 -0.80
C ILE A 13 -25.14 -33.64 0.60
N SER A 14 -24.06 -34.24 1.09
CA SER A 14 -23.34 -33.73 2.26
C SER A 14 -22.59 -32.49 1.81
N ILE A 15 -23.19 -31.31 2.00
CA ILE A 15 -22.51 -30.03 1.83
C ILE A 15 -21.58 -29.87 3.04
N ASN A 16 -20.34 -30.33 2.89
CA ASN A 16 -19.25 -29.91 3.77
C ASN A 16 -19.17 -28.38 3.69
N HIS A 17 -19.76 -27.72 4.68
CA HIS A 17 -19.50 -26.32 4.93
C HIS A 17 -18.05 -26.24 5.42
N GLU A 18 -17.11 -26.13 4.48
CA GLU A 18 -15.82 -25.55 4.80
C GLU A 18 -16.11 -24.15 5.37
N VAL A 19 -16.02 -24.04 6.68
CA VAL A 19 -15.92 -22.75 7.35
C VAL A 19 -14.58 -22.19 6.90
N ILE A 20 -14.59 -21.43 5.80
CA ILE A 20 -13.49 -20.56 5.44
C ILE A 20 -13.44 -19.50 6.54
N ILE A 21 -12.62 -19.76 7.57
CA ILE A 21 -12.20 -18.72 8.48
C ILE A 21 -11.40 -17.76 7.60
N HIS A 22 -12.06 -16.72 7.11
CA HIS A 22 -11.37 -15.53 6.64
C HIS A 22 -10.61 -15.03 7.85
N ALA A 23 -9.34 -15.44 7.97
CA ALA A 23 -8.41 -14.80 8.87
C ALA A 23 -8.53 -13.32 8.54
N HIS A 24 -9.07 -12.54 9.48
CA HIS A 24 -9.04 -11.09 9.36
C HIS A 24 -7.59 -10.75 9.02
N PRO A 25 -7.32 -10.06 7.90
CA PRO A 25 -5.96 -9.66 7.59
C PRO A 25 -5.47 -8.93 8.84
N LYS A 26 -4.34 -9.39 9.42
CA LYS A 26 -3.70 -8.73 10.56
C LYS A 26 -3.77 -7.24 10.28
N THR A 27 -4.61 -6.53 11.03
CA THR A 27 -4.75 -5.09 10.89
C THR A 27 -3.36 -4.53 11.13
N LEU A 28 -2.87 -3.85 10.12
CA LEU A 28 -1.50 -3.44 10.04
C LEU A 28 -1.31 -2.34 11.10
N ASP A 29 -0.59 -2.65 12.19
CA ASP A 29 -0.51 -1.74 13.33
C ASP A 29 0.41 -0.56 13.01
N ILE A 30 -0.17 0.52 12.48
CA ILE A 30 0.55 1.75 12.13
C ILE A 30 1.27 2.37 13.33
N SER A 31 0.79 2.13 14.56
CA SER A 31 1.48 2.58 15.76
C SER A 31 2.88 1.97 15.86
N GLN A 32 3.03 0.71 15.46
CA GLN A 32 4.35 0.05 15.42
C GLN A 32 5.24 0.59 14.31
N ILE A 33 4.68 0.90 13.13
CA ILE A 33 5.45 1.53 12.04
C ILE A 33 6.01 2.88 12.49
N TYR A 34 5.20 3.67 13.21
CA TYR A 34 5.66 4.93 13.77
C TYR A 34 6.80 4.72 14.76
N VAL A 35 6.65 3.83 15.75
CA VAL A 35 7.70 3.57 16.75
C VAL A 35 8.99 3.12 16.07
N GLN A 36 8.90 2.26 15.07
CA GLN A 36 10.06 1.76 14.32
C GLN A 36 10.73 2.84 13.45
N ASN A 37 9.98 3.87 13.05
CA ASN A 37 10.46 4.91 12.13
C ASN A 37 10.36 6.32 12.73
N GLU A 38 10.30 6.42 14.06
CA GLU A 38 9.99 7.67 14.78
C GLU A 38 10.98 8.77 14.40
N ARG A 39 12.26 8.40 14.27
CA ARG A 39 13.33 9.32 13.85
C ARG A 39 13.05 9.97 12.49
N VAL A 40 12.56 9.21 11.51
CA VAL A 40 12.25 9.72 10.17
C VAL A 40 11.11 10.72 10.23
N PHE A 41 10.05 10.39 10.96
CA PHE A 41 8.91 11.28 11.13
C PHE A 41 9.27 12.56 11.88
N ASN A 42 10.08 12.45 12.94
CA ASN A 42 10.55 13.60 13.72
C ASN A 42 11.45 14.51 12.87
N GLU A 43 12.30 13.96 11.99
CA GLU A 43 13.10 14.73 11.03
C GLU A 43 12.20 15.50 10.05
N CYS A 44 11.18 14.83 9.48
CA CYS A 44 10.21 15.48 8.61
C CYS A 44 9.46 16.62 9.31
N ASP A 45 9.01 16.40 10.56
CA ASP A 45 8.35 17.43 11.36
C ASP A 45 9.28 18.61 11.66
N TYR A 46 10.55 18.35 11.96
CA TYR A 46 11.53 19.40 12.19
C TYR A 46 11.74 20.25 10.93
N LEU A 47 12.00 19.61 9.78
CA LEU A 47 12.18 20.28 8.49
C LEU A 47 10.93 21.09 8.10
N PHE A 48 9.75 20.53 8.33
CA PHE A 48 8.49 21.21 8.10
C PHE A 48 8.34 22.47 8.98
N LYS A 49 8.52 22.32 10.30
CA LYS A 49 8.30 23.42 11.26
C LYS A 49 9.33 24.53 11.09
N ARG A 50 10.61 24.18 10.99
CA ARG A 50 11.74 25.11 11.00
C ARG A 50 12.00 25.73 9.63
N HIS A 51 11.95 24.92 8.59
CA HIS A 51 12.37 25.32 7.24
C HIS A 51 11.20 25.42 6.25
N LYS A 52 9.96 25.16 6.69
CA LYS A 52 8.74 25.23 5.86
C LYS A 52 8.82 24.32 4.62
N VAL A 53 9.57 23.22 4.74
CA VAL A 53 9.73 22.23 3.69
C VAL A 53 8.40 21.55 3.43
N LYS A 54 7.98 21.48 2.17
CA LYS A 54 6.83 20.67 1.76
C LYS A 54 7.23 19.21 1.57
N PHE A 55 6.31 18.32 1.91
CA PHE A 55 6.46 16.89 1.70
C PHE A 55 5.27 16.36 0.92
N SER A 56 5.56 15.49 -0.04
CA SER A 56 4.57 14.61 -0.63
C SER A 56 4.90 13.19 -0.23
N ILE A 57 3.90 12.44 0.18
CA ILE A 57 4.05 11.10 0.69
C ILE A 57 3.32 10.17 -0.26
N ALA A 58 4.04 9.16 -0.73
CA ALA A 58 3.49 8.09 -1.53
C ALA A 58 3.38 6.84 -0.66
N LEU A 59 2.17 6.30 -0.57
CA LEU A 59 1.93 4.96 -0.04
C LEU A 59 1.76 4.02 -1.24
N LEU A 60 2.68 3.07 -1.38
CA LEU A 60 2.71 2.11 -2.46
C LEU A 60 2.28 0.74 -1.94
N LYS A 61 1.44 0.04 -2.71
CA LYS A 61 1.05 -1.35 -2.48
C LYS A 61 1.46 -2.20 -3.67
N ALA A 62 2.40 -3.10 -3.46
CA ALA A 62 2.84 -4.07 -4.46
C ALA A 62 1.71 -5.03 -4.85
N ASN A 63 1.65 -5.36 -6.13
CA ASN A 63 0.75 -6.38 -6.64
C ASN A 63 1.20 -7.79 -6.19
N ARG A 64 0.33 -8.79 -6.37
CA ARG A 64 0.56 -10.15 -5.83
C ARG A 64 1.91 -10.76 -6.26
N SER A 65 2.36 -10.47 -7.46
CA SER A 65 3.61 -10.96 -8.06
C SER A 65 4.85 -10.13 -7.75
N PHE A 66 4.72 -9.00 -7.04
CA PHE A 66 5.83 -8.07 -6.78
C PHE A 66 6.06 -7.89 -5.29
N GLU A 67 7.31 -7.71 -4.87
CA GLU A 67 7.69 -7.36 -3.51
C GLU A 67 8.70 -6.22 -3.55
N PHE A 68 8.62 -5.32 -2.56
CA PHE A 68 9.52 -4.19 -2.51
C PHE A 68 10.88 -4.60 -1.91
N ASP A 69 11.93 -4.43 -2.71
CA ASP A 69 13.32 -4.38 -2.24
C ASP A 69 13.68 -2.91 -1.97
N CYS A 70 13.86 -2.57 -0.69
CA CYS A 70 14.13 -1.19 -0.27
C CYS A 70 15.51 -0.70 -0.70
N ASP A 71 16.51 -1.58 -0.75
CA ASP A 71 17.87 -1.21 -1.17
C ASP A 71 17.89 -0.94 -2.66
N TYR A 72 17.20 -1.77 -3.43
CA TYR A 72 17.02 -1.55 -4.85
C TYR A 72 16.21 -0.28 -5.15
N ILE A 73 15.10 -0.03 -4.45
CA ILE A 73 14.29 1.19 -4.64
C ILE A 73 15.08 2.45 -4.27
N ARG A 74 15.97 2.36 -3.27
CA ARG A 74 16.82 3.47 -2.85
C ARG A 74 17.70 3.99 -3.99
N GLU A 75 18.09 3.13 -4.94
CA GLU A 75 18.88 3.54 -6.12
C GLU A 75 18.12 4.50 -7.07
N PHE A 76 16.79 4.53 -6.99
CA PHE A 76 15.93 5.26 -7.94
C PHE A 76 15.24 6.49 -7.35
N ILE A 77 15.38 6.73 -6.05
CA ILE A 77 14.88 7.94 -5.39
C ILE A 77 16.03 8.85 -4.97
N ARG A 78 15.75 10.11 -4.63
CA ARG A 78 16.82 11.02 -4.20
C ARG A 78 17.32 10.64 -2.82
N LEU A 79 18.58 10.95 -2.55
CA LEU A 79 19.22 10.71 -1.24
C LEU A 79 18.48 11.39 -0.08
N THR A 80 17.86 12.55 -0.35
CA THR A 80 17.09 13.31 0.64
C THR A 80 15.70 12.75 0.90
N ASP A 81 15.19 11.89 0.02
CA ASP A 81 13.88 11.26 0.18
C ASP A 81 14.00 10.11 1.19
N LYS A 82 12.92 9.85 1.93
CA LYS A 82 12.91 8.82 2.98
C LYS A 82 12.07 7.63 2.52
N LEU A 83 12.53 6.43 2.86
CA LEU A 83 11.84 5.17 2.61
C LEU A 83 11.49 4.55 3.95
N ILE A 84 10.25 4.13 4.09
CA ILE A 84 9.76 3.40 5.25
C ILE A 84 9.12 2.12 4.73
N ARG A 85 9.75 0.97 5.04
CA ARG A 85 9.15 -0.33 4.78
C ARG A 85 8.07 -0.57 5.81
N VAL A 86 6.87 -0.84 5.33
CA VAL A 86 5.73 -1.17 6.18
C VAL A 86 5.63 -2.69 6.34
N ASP A 87 5.64 -3.41 5.22
CA ASP A 87 5.74 -4.88 5.18
C ASP A 87 6.37 -5.32 3.83
N SER A 88 6.15 -6.56 3.36
CA SER A 88 6.65 -7.01 2.06
C SER A 88 5.89 -6.45 0.85
N LYS A 89 4.66 -5.99 1.06
CA LYS A 89 3.75 -5.48 0.04
C LYS A 89 3.48 -3.99 0.14
N HIS A 90 3.85 -3.32 1.23
CA HIS A 90 3.59 -1.91 1.46
C HIS A 90 4.89 -1.15 1.70
N LEU A 91 5.03 -0.02 1.02
CA LEU A 91 6.18 0.87 1.11
C LEU A 91 5.69 2.31 1.15
N ILE A 92 6.30 3.11 2.02
CA ILE A 92 6.05 4.55 2.08
C ILE A 92 7.31 5.27 1.58
N ILE A 93 7.12 6.20 0.65
CA ILE A 93 8.15 7.13 0.19
C ILE A 93 7.76 8.54 0.62
N LEU A 94 8.65 9.22 1.33
CA LEU A 94 8.51 10.62 1.70
C LEU A 94 9.40 11.44 0.77
N TYR A 95 8.78 12.10 -0.22
CA TYR A 95 9.46 13.00 -1.14
C TYR A 95 9.67 14.35 -0.48
N THR A 96 10.93 14.68 -0.21
CA THR A 96 11.32 15.92 0.46
C THR A 96 11.37 17.07 -0.57
N PHE A 97 10.95 18.28 -0.18
CA PHE A 97 10.98 19.48 -1.03
C PHE A 97 10.21 19.33 -2.35
N THR A 98 9.12 18.57 -2.33
CA THR A 98 8.39 18.18 -3.55
C THR A 98 6.90 18.44 -3.35
N ASP A 99 6.26 18.95 -4.40
CA ASP A 99 4.80 19.05 -4.48
C ASP A 99 4.20 17.77 -5.09
N LEU A 100 2.88 17.63 -5.04
CA LEU A 100 2.19 16.43 -5.53
C LEU A 100 2.52 16.11 -6.99
N TYR A 101 2.60 17.13 -7.84
CA TYR A 101 2.84 16.96 -9.27
C TYR A 101 4.24 16.40 -9.54
N MET A 102 5.26 16.92 -8.84
CA MET A 102 6.62 16.42 -8.96
C MET A 102 6.79 15.03 -8.31
N ALA A 103 6.05 14.74 -7.24
CA ALA A 103 6.02 13.43 -6.62
C ALA A 103 5.38 12.38 -7.55
N GLU A 104 4.30 12.73 -8.23
CA GLU A 104 3.67 11.89 -9.26
C GLU A 104 4.64 11.57 -10.40
N LYS A 105 5.34 12.58 -10.93
CA LYS A 105 6.38 12.35 -11.94
C LYS A 105 7.50 11.43 -11.45
N ALA A 106 7.92 11.57 -10.20
CA ALA A 106 8.93 10.70 -9.61
C ALA A 106 8.43 9.25 -9.50
N LEU A 107 7.17 9.05 -9.11
CA LEU A 107 6.54 7.72 -9.05
C LEU A 107 6.42 7.07 -10.42
N ILE A 108 5.93 7.78 -11.44
CA ILE A 108 5.82 7.26 -12.81
C ILE A 108 7.21 6.85 -13.33
N ARG A 109 8.25 7.63 -13.02
CA ARG A 109 9.63 7.28 -13.38
C ARG A 109 10.11 6.03 -12.65
N LEU A 110 9.83 5.93 -11.35
CA LEU A 110 10.16 4.76 -10.55
C LEU A 110 9.50 3.51 -11.14
N GLU A 111 8.20 3.56 -11.38
CA GLU A 111 7.44 2.44 -11.96
C GLU A 111 7.99 2.00 -13.30
N LYS A 112 8.22 2.94 -14.24
CA LYS A 112 8.82 2.63 -15.55
C LYS A 112 10.20 1.99 -15.43
N THR A 113 11.01 2.45 -14.48
CA THR A 113 12.36 1.92 -14.26
C THR A 113 12.32 0.51 -13.66
N LEU A 114 11.38 0.26 -12.73
CA LEU A 114 11.18 -1.06 -12.16
C LEU A 114 10.64 -2.03 -13.20
N LEU A 115 9.68 -1.60 -14.03
CA LEU A 115 9.11 -2.40 -15.12
C LEU A 115 10.19 -2.80 -16.13
N SER A 116 11.00 -1.85 -16.60
CA SER A 116 12.03 -2.11 -17.61
C SER A 116 13.12 -3.07 -17.14
N LYS A 117 13.37 -3.14 -15.82
CA LYS A 117 14.34 -4.03 -15.20
C LYS A 117 13.73 -5.33 -14.67
N SER A 118 12.42 -5.40 -14.52
CA SER A 118 11.72 -6.62 -14.11
C SER A 118 11.43 -7.50 -15.33
N ASN A 119 11.55 -8.82 -15.19
CA ASN A 119 11.03 -9.77 -16.19
C ASN A 119 9.49 -9.86 -16.16
N SER A 120 8.81 -8.93 -15.49
CA SER A 120 7.37 -8.95 -15.30
C SER A 120 6.66 -8.51 -16.59
N LYS A 121 5.70 -9.31 -17.04
CA LYS A 121 4.80 -8.98 -18.17
C LYS A 121 3.57 -8.19 -17.75
N SER A 122 3.41 -7.94 -16.45
CA SER A 122 2.29 -7.14 -15.93
C SER A 122 2.64 -5.66 -16.04
N ASN A 123 1.72 -4.88 -16.63
CA ASN A 123 1.90 -3.45 -16.82
C ASN A 123 1.90 -2.63 -15.51
N ASP A 124 1.45 -3.21 -14.39
CA ASP A 124 1.34 -2.52 -13.11
C ASP A 124 2.06 -3.31 -12.02
N LEU A 125 3.15 -2.78 -11.46
CA LEU A 125 3.90 -3.44 -10.38
C LEU A 125 3.29 -3.17 -9.00
N PHE A 126 2.71 -2.00 -8.83
CA PHE A 126 2.13 -1.53 -7.58
C PHE A 126 1.02 -0.51 -7.84
N THR A 127 0.11 -0.35 -6.89
CA THR A 127 -0.78 0.81 -6.82
C THR A 127 -0.20 1.84 -5.86
N CYS A 128 -0.55 3.11 -6.05
CA CYS A 128 -0.04 4.19 -5.22
C CYS A 128 -1.15 5.15 -4.80
N THR A 129 -1.04 5.70 -3.59
CA THR A 129 -1.80 6.88 -3.15
C THR A 129 -0.82 7.96 -2.73
N LEU A 130 -1.03 9.18 -3.24
CA LEU A 130 -0.25 10.36 -2.89
C LEU A 130 -0.99 11.23 -1.86
N ILE A 131 -0.25 11.75 -0.89
CA ILE A 131 -0.75 12.62 0.18
C ILE A 131 0.20 13.81 0.27
N GLU A 132 -0.31 15.05 0.19
CA GLU A 132 0.50 16.25 0.46
C GLU A 132 0.43 16.56 1.95
N LYS A 133 1.59 16.72 2.60
CA LYS A 133 1.61 17.22 3.97
C LYS A 133 1.29 18.72 3.99
N CYS A 134 0.15 19.06 4.56
CA CYS A 134 -0.31 20.43 4.70
C CYS A 134 0.27 21.14 5.94
N LYS A 135 0.25 22.49 5.95
CA LYS A 135 0.75 23.36 7.05
C LYS A 135 0.24 23.02 8.44
N ASN A 136 -0.94 22.46 8.53
CA ASN A 136 -1.62 22.18 9.79
C ASN A 136 -1.56 20.70 10.18
N GLU A 137 -0.93 19.85 9.37
CA GLU A 137 -0.90 18.42 9.61
C GLU A 137 0.26 18.03 10.50
N THR A 138 -0.08 17.44 11.65
CA THR A 138 0.89 16.82 12.54
C THR A 138 1.29 15.45 12.00
N THR A 139 2.42 14.90 12.46
CA THR A 139 2.76 13.49 12.22
C THR A 139 1.62 12.55 12.61
N LYS A 140 0.89 12.82 13.70
CA LYS A 140 -0.28 12.02 14.08
C LYS A 140 -1.39 12.05 13.03
N THR A 141 -1.65 13.22 12.45
CA THR A 141 -2.62 13.38 11.35
C THR A 141 -2.18 12.56 10.14
N LEU A 142 -0.90 12.64 9.79
CA LEU A 142 -0.31 11.89 8.69
C LEU A 142 -0.44 10.37 8.86
N LEU A 143 -0.13 9.87 10.06
CA LEU A 143 -0.24 8.46 10.40
C LEU A 143 -1.69 7.99 10.31
N ARG A 144 -2.64 8.79 10.79
CA ARG A 144 -4.06 8.48 10.67
C ARG A 144 -4.53 8.41 9.21
N ILE A 145 -4.05 9.31 8.36
CA ILE A 145 -4.35 9.25 6.92
C ILE A 145 -3.76 7.98 6.30
N LEU A 146 -2.51 7.65 6.64
CA LEU A 146 -1.87 6.42 6.16
C LEU A 146 -2.61 5.17 6.64
N ASP A 147 -3.10 5.16 7.88
CA ASP A 147 -3.84 4.05 8.50
C ASP A 147 -5.14 3.80 7.73
N LEU A 148 -5.93 4.86 7.56
CA LEU A 148 -7.16 4.83 6.77
C LEU A 148 -6.91 4.38 5.33
N LYS A 149 -5.84 4.85 4.68
CA LYS A 149 -5.53 4.48 3.29
C LYS A 149 -5.03 3.03 3.19
N ILE A 150 -4.26 2.52 4.15
CA ILE A 150 -3.86 1.10 4.21
C ILE A 150 -5.07 0.19 4.43
N GLU A 151 -5.99 0.57 5.33
CA GLU A 151 -7.25 -0.15 5.54
C GLU A 151 -8.10 -0.16 4.26
N THR A 152 -8.18 0.97 3.56
CA THR A 152 -8.89 1.09 2.27
C THR A 152 -8.26 0.17 1.22
N PHE A 153 -6.93 0.15 1.13
CA PHE A 153 -6.20 -0.76 0.25
C PHE A 153 -6.40 -2.24 0.60
N SER A 154 -6.51 -2.56 1.88
CA SER A 154 -6.61 -3.94 2.38
C SER A 154 -8.04 -4.49 2.28
N SER A 155 -9.03 -3.62 2.42
CA SER A 155 -10.46 -3.96 2.30
C SER A 155 -10.96 -4.05 0.86
N GLY A 156 -10.18 -3.57 -0.11
CA GLY A 156 -10.58 -3.55 -1.53
C GLY A 156 -11.74 -2.58 -1.81
N ILE A 157 -12.07 -1.72 -0.84
CA ILE A 157 -13.10 -0.70 -1.01
C ILE A 157 -12.47 0.44 -1.81
N HIS A 158 -12.79 0.51 -3.10
CA HIS A 158 -12.51 1.70 -3.89
C HIS A 158 -13.42 2.83 -3.41
N THR A 159 -12.91 3.75 -2.60
CA THR A 159 -13.58 5.04 -2.43
C THR A 159 -13.43 5.79 -3.75
N VAL A 160 -14.53 5.86 -4.48
CA VAL A 160 -14.72 6.77 -5.61
C VAL A 160 -14.71 8.18 -5.01
N GLU A 161 -13.62 8.92 -5.22
CA GLU A 161 -13.60 10.39 -5.06
C GLU A 161 -14.16 11.05 -6.33
#